data_AF-A0A925IPB6-F1
#
_entry.id   AF-A0A925IPB6-F1
#
_cell.length_a   1.000
_cell.length_b   1.000
_cell.length_c   1.000
_cell.angle_alpha   90.00
_cell.angle_beta   90.00
_cell.angle_gamma   90.00
#
_symmetry.space_group_name_H-M   'P 1'
#
loop_
_entity.id
_entity.type
_entity.pdbx_description
1 polymer ?
#
loop_
_entity_poly.entity_id
_entity_poly.type
_entity_poly.pdbx_seq_one_letter_code
_entity_poly.pdbx_strand_id
1 'polypeptide(L)'
;MKATINSPIAAELCFGQLLYSSFYKQGFKLITSPLPAILGKVFVEQIVNRHWNPYDPPKPEERFAYLLQLNKHHTLFGWLLNGGEDEMNRGHVPYFLSYHLQGSLSVARLDTLFACLRKGPIALPGRRLPQTLQALPISTFRGYRPAAPGVAVSTQMQLHAQDRLQRGRAIHLFY
;
A
#
# COMPACT_ATOMS: atom_id res chain seq x y z
N MET A 1 -26.55 17.43 38.73
CA MET A 1 -25.84 17.87 37.50
C MET A 1 -24.95 16.72 37.05
N LYS A 2 -25.17 16.20 35.84
CA LYS A 2 -24.41 15.07 35.30
C LYS A 2 -23.02 15.54 34.89
N ALA A 3 -21.99 14.83 35.35
CA ALA A 3 -20.62 15.00 34.91
C ALA A 3 -20.50 14.56 33.44
N THR A 4 -20.13 15.50 32.58
CA THR A 4 -19.76 15.20 31.19
C THR A 4 -18.37 14.59 31.20
N ILE A 5 -18.31 13.27 31.09
CA ILE A 5 -17.06 12.55 30.88
C ILE A 5 -16.67 12.79 29.42
N ASN A 6 -15.73 13.71 29.19
CA ASN A 6 -15.00 13.77 27.93
C ASN A 6 -14.14 12.52 27.83
N SER A 7 -14.70 11.43 27.27
CA SER A 7 -13.88 10.34 26.76
C SER A 7 -12.95 10.91 25.68
N PRO A 8 -11.64 10.62 25.72
CA PRO A 8 -10.79 10.93 24.59
C PRO A 8 -11.35 10.14 23.41
N ILE A 9 -11.74 10.83 22.34
CA ILE A 9 -12.01 10.20 21.05
C ILE A 9 -10.73 9.43 20.73
N ALA A 10 -10.76 8.10 20.85
CA ALA A 10 -9.65 7.26 20.44
C ALA A 10 -9.36 7.65 18.99
N ALA A 11 -8.19 8.25 18.75
CA ALA A 11 -7.81 8.66 17.41
C ALA A 11 -7.98 7.46 16.49
N GLU A 12 -8.93 7.55 15.55
CA GLU A 12 -9.20 6.46 14.63
C GLU A 12 -7.90 6.21 13.87
N LEU A 13 -7.37 4.99 13.98
CA LEU A 13 -6.17 4.63 13.24
C LEU A 13 -6.52 4.70 11.75
N CYS A 14 -5.70 5.42 11.00
CA CYS A 14 -5.82 5.56 9.55
C CYS A 14 -4.60 4.95 8.86
N PHE A 15 -4.80 4.43 7.66
CA PHE A 15 -3.75 4.12 6.71
C PHE A 15 -3.46 5.33 5.85
N GLY A 16 -2.19 5.74 5.82
CA GLY A 16 -1.71 6.64 4.78
C GLY A 16 -1.77 5.98 3.41
N GLN A 17 -1.78 6.78 2.35
CA GLN A 17 -1.74 6.29 0.97
C GLN A 17 -0.53 6.85 0.23
N LEU A 18 0.10 6.03 -0.61
CA LEU A 18 1.06 6.45 -1.61
C LEU A 18 0.69 5.82 -2.95
N LEU A 19 0.75 6.61 -4.01
CA LEU A 19 0.47 6.19 -5.37
C LEU A 19 1.58 6.69 -6.29
N TYR A 20 2.22 5.77 -7.02
CA TYR A 20 3.10 6.11 -8.12
C TYR A 20 2.56 5.53 -9.43
N SER A 21 2.31 6.39 -10.40
CA SER A 21 1.89 5.99 -11.76
C SER A 21 2.07 7.12 -12.77
N SER A 22 1.78 6.85 -14.05
CA SER A 22 1.67 7.86 -15.10
C SER A 22 0.29 8.52 -15.06
N PHE A 23 0.27 9.85 -15.13
CA PHE A 23 -0.94 10.68 -15.15
C PHE A 23 -0.98 11.56 -16.40
N TYR A 24 -2.19 11.80 -16.88
CA TYR A 24 -2.48 12.59 -18.08
C TYR A 24 -1.80 13.97 -18.04
N LYS A 25 -0.99 14.27 -19.06
CA LYS A 25 -0.17 15.48 -19.26
C LYS A 25 0.88 15.76 -18.18
N GLN A 26 1.10 14.84 -17.25
CA GLN A 26 1.99 15.04 -16.10
C GLN A 26 3.11 13.99 -16.04
N GLY A 27 2.97 12.90 -16.79
CA GLY A 27 3.89 11.77 -16.74
C GLY A 27 3.86 11.07 -15.39
N PHE A 28 4.98 10.43 -15.04
CA PHE A 28 5.09 9.68 -13.78
C PHE A 28 5.15 10.61 -12.57
N LYS A 29 4.27 10.41 -11.60
CA LYS A 29 4.22 11.18 -10.36
C LYS A 29 4.00 10.26 -9.16
N LEU A 30 4.60 10.65 -8.04
CA LEU A 30 4.23 10.18 -6.71
C LEU A 30 3.18 11.12 -6.13
N ILE A 31 2.09 10.56 -5.61
CA ILE A 31 1.06 11.27 -4.85
C ILE A 31 0.91 10.58 -3.51
N THR A 32 0.83 11.36 -2.44
CA THR A 32 0.67 10.80 -1.10
C THR A 32 -0.51 11.45 -0.39
N SER A 33 -1.03 10.76 0.63
CA SER A 33 -1.75 11.44 1.69
C SER A 33 -0.80 12.28 2.55
N PRO A 34 -1.28 13.09 3.49
CA PRO A 34 -0.42 13.82 4.43
C PRO A 34 0.44 12.82 5.24
N LEU A 35 1.69 12.66 4.82
CA LEU A 35 2.66 11.69 5.33
C LEU A 35 4.03 12.34 5.45
N PRO A 36 4.90 11.86 6.35
CA PRO A 36 6.29 12.30 6.38
C PRO A 36 6.96 12.08 5.02
N ALA A 37 7.60 13.13 4.49
CA ALA A 37 8.21 13.13 3.15
C ALA A 37 9.20 11.96 2.93
N ILE A 38 9.89 11.54 4.00
CA ILE A 38 10.80 10.39 3.96
C ILE A 38 10.13 9.10 3.49
N LEU A 39 8.83 8.89 3.79
CA LEU A 39 8.11 7.69 3.36
C LEU A 39 7.93 7.66 1.84
N GLY A 40 7.69 8.83 1.22
CA GLY A 40 7.60 8.93 -0.24
C GLY A 40 8.92 8.59 -0.93
N LYS A 41 10.03 9.13 -0.40
CA LYS A 41 11.38 8.83 -0.91
C LYS A 41 11.70 7.34 -0.79
N VAL A 42 11.49 6.76 0.39
CA VAL A 42 11.74 5.34 0.66
C VAL A 42 10.87 4.44 -0.22
N PHE A 43 9.60 4.81 -0.43
CA PHE A 43 8.71 4.07 -1.32
C PHE A 43 9.23 4.04 -2.76
N VAL A 44 9.66 5.19 -3.29
CA VAL A 44 10.22 5.24 -4.65
C VAL A 44 11.52 4.43 -4.73
N GLU A 45 12.44 4.61 -3.78
CA GLU A 45 13.74 3.94 -3.80
C GLU A 45 13.66 2.42 -3.61
N GLN A 46 12.88 1.96 -2.63
CA GLN A 46 12.85 0.55 -2.25
C GLN A 46 11.79 -0.26 -2.98
N ILE A 47 10.71 0.37 -3.43
CA ILE A 47 9.62 -0.33 -4.13
C ILE A 47 9.67 -0.03 -5.63
N VAL A 48 9.49 1.23 -6.03
CA VAL A 48 9.33 1.58 -7.45
C VAL A 48 10.60 1.27 -8.24
N ASN A 49 11.74 1.83 -7.86
CA ASN A 49 12.99 1.71 -8.63
C ASN A 49 13.56 0.28 -8.61
N ARG A 50 13.23 -0.51 -7.58
CA ARG A 50 13.75 -1.88 -7.42
C ARG A 50 12.92 -2.91 -8.16
N HIS A 51 11.63 -2.66 -8.34
CA HIS A 51 10.67 -3.64 -8.84
C HIS A 51 9.96 -3.22 -10.13
N TRP A 52 10.31 -2.06 -10.69
CA TRP A 52 9.87 -1.65 -12.01
C TRP A 52 11.04 -1.52 -12.98
N ASN A 53 10.92 -2.20 -14.11
CA ASN A 53 11.74 -1.95 -15.27
C ASN A 53 10.84 -1.40 -16.39
N PRO A 54 11.00 -0.15 -16.86
CA PRO A 54 10.21 0.37 -17.97
C PRO A 54 10.46 -0.39 -19.29
N TYR A 55 11.59 -1.09 -19.42
CA TYR A 55 11.92 -1.91 -20.58
C TYR A 55 11.42 -3.36 -20.47
N ASP A 56 10.90 -3.75 -19.31
CA ASP A 56 10.29 -5.06 -19.06
C ASP A 56 9.07 -4.87 -18.15
N PRO A 57 8.00 -4.24 -18.66
CA PRO A 57 6.86 -3.90 -17.84
C PRO A 57 6.02 -5.16 -17.51
N PRO A 58 5.28 -5.16 -16.38
CA PRO A 58 4.41 -6.29 -16.03
C PRO A 58 3.42 -6.61 -17.16
N LYS A 59 3.14 -7.88 -17.42
CA LYS A 59 2.08 -8.28 -18.37
C LYS A 59 0.70 -7.81 -17.88
N PRO A 60 -0.33 -7.72 -18.75
CA PRO A 60 -1.66 -7.22 -18.36
C PRO A 60 -2.28 -7.88 -17.12
N GLU A 61 -2.07 -9.19 -16.97
CA GLU A 61 -2.63 -9.99 -15.88
C GLU A 61 -1.66 -10.11 -14.68
N GLU A 62 -0.42 -9.64 -14.83
CA GLU A 62 0.58 -9.71 -13.77
C GLU A 62 0.31 -8.65 -12.70
N ARG A 63 0.31 -9.15 -11.46
CA ARG A 63 0.10 -8.36 -10.25
C ARG A 63 1.05 -8.90 -9.21
N PHE A 64 1.70 -7.98 -8.52
CA PHE A 64 2.58 -8.28 -7.41
C PHE A 64 2.08 -7.58 -6.17
N ALA A 65 2.43 -8.12 -5.02
CA ALA A 65 2.19 -7.49 -3.74
C ALA A 65 3.46 -7.47 -2.90
N TYR A 66 3.50 -6.53 -1.98
CA TYR A 66 4.64 -6.38 -1.09
C TYR A 66 4.18 -5.98 0.32
N LEU A 67 5.05 -6.30 1.27
CA LEU A 67 4.96 -5.86 2.66
C LEU A 67 6.37 -5.52 3.12
N LEU A 68 6.57 -4.26 3.52
CA LEU A 68 7.85 -3.69 3.87
C LEU A 68 7.76 -2.99 5.22
N GLN A 69 8.35 -3.59 6.25
CA GLN A 69 8.56 -2.94 7.53
C GLN A 69 9.84 -2.10 7.49
N LEU A 70 9.68 -0.77 7.47
CA LEU A 70 10.79 0.19 7.45
C LEU A 70 11.47 0.28 8.80
N ASN A 71 10.67 0.27 9.85
CA ASN A 71 11.10 0.21 11.24
C ASN A 71 9.92 -0.29 12.09
N LYS A 72 10.09 -0.31 13.42
CA LYS A 72 9.06 -0.79 14.36
C LYS A 72 7.74 -0.02 14.28
N HIS A 73 7.70 1.18 13.72
CA HIS A 73 6.53 2.06 13.69
C HIS A 73 6.01 2.37 12.27
N HIS A 74 6.71 1.95 11.22
CA HIS A 74 6.32 2.26 9.85
C HIS A 74 6.36 0.99 9.01
N THR A 75 5.18 0.58 8.55
CA THR A 75 5.01 -0.54 7.62
C THR A 75 4.30 -0.04 6.38
N LEU A 76 4.86 -0.36 5.21
CA LEU A 76 4.21 -0.18 3.92
C LEU A 76 3.71 -1.52 3.41
N PHE A 77 2.55 -1.57 2.81
CA PHE A 77 2.06 -2.74 2.09
C PHE A 77 1.23 -2.30 0.89
N GLY A 78 1.23 -3.08 -0.18
CA GLY A 78 0.43 -2.73 -1.34
C GLY A 78 0.72 -3.59 -2.54
N TRP A 79 0.44 -3.04 -3.72
CA TRP A 79 0.47 -3.78 -4.98
C TRP A 79 1.22 -3.01 -6.07
N LEU A 80 1.81 -3.78 -6.97
CA LEU A 80 2.20 -3.35 -8.30
C LEU A 80 1.24 -4.01 -9.28
N LEU A 81 0.49 -3.21 -10.02
CA LEU A 81 -0.47 -3.66 -11.01
C LEU A 81 -0.10 -3.12 -12.39
N ASN A 82 -0.50 -3.84 -13.42
CA ASN A 82 -0.58 -3.27 -14.76
C ASN A 82 -1.78 -2.32 -14.84
N GLY A 83 -1.54 -1.04 -15.07
CA GLY A 83 -2.59 -0.03 -15.20
C GLY A 83 -3.09 0.19 -16.64
N GLY A 84 -2.69 -0.66 -17.59
CA GLY A 84 -3.02 -0.53 -19.00
C GLY A 84 -2.22 0.56 -19.70
N GLU A 85 -2.85 1.15 -20.72
CA GLU A 85 -2.24 2.20 -21.53
C GLU A 85 -2.29 3.58 -20.84
N ASP A 86 -1.32 4.43 -21.15
CA ASP A 86 -1.43 5.87 -20.91
C ASP A 86 -1.79 6.65 -22.18
N GLU A 87 -1.83 7.98 -22.05
CA GLU A 87 -2.18 8.91 -23.14
C GLU A 87 -1.26 8.84 -24.36
N MET A 88 -0.06 8.26 -24.20
CA MET A 88 0.92 8.10 -25.27
C MET A 88 0.81 6.72 -25.93
N ASN A 89 -0.28 5.97 -25.65
CA ASN A 89 -0.48 4.57 -26.02
C ASN A 89 0.68 3.66 -25.56
N ARG A 90 1.41 4.05 -24.50
CA ARG A 90 2.39 3.16 -23.89
C ARG A 90 1.61 2.13 -23.11
N GLY A 91 1.62 0.89 -23.59
CA GLY A 91 1.06 -0.24 -22.86
C GLY A 91 1.78 -0.49 -21.54
N HIS A 92 1.08 -1.18 -20.64
CA HIS A 92 1.65 -1.74 -19.41
C HIS A 92 2.23 -0.72 -18.41
N VAL A 93 1.60 0.44 -18.32
CA VAL A 93 2.01 1.49 -17.37
C VAL A 93 1.79 0.99 -15.94
N PRO A 94 2.82 1.03 -15.07
CA PRO A 94 2.70 0.48 -13.73
C PRO A 94 1.77 1.31 -12.86
N TYR A 95 1.11 0.62 -11.95
CA TYR A 95 0.31 1.20 -10.90
C TYR A 95 0.85 0.71 -9.56
N PHE A 96 1.67 1.54 -8.91
CA PHE A 96 2.21 1.26 -7.58
C PHE A 96 1.30 1.90 -6.54
N LEU A 97 0.51 1.09 -5.85
CA LEU A 97 -0.31 1.53 -4.73
C LEU A 97 0.30 1.04 -3.42
N SER A 98 0.37 1.92 -2.42
CA SER A 98 0.83 1.62 -1.08
C SER A 98 -0.13 2.16 -0.03
N TYR A 99 -0.29 1.38 1.03
CA TYR A 99 -0.87 1.81 2.27
C TYR A 99 0.22 1.83 3.36
N HIS A 100 0.24 2.91 4.13
CA HIS A 100 1.15 3.11 5.24
C HIS A 100 0.43 2.89 6.56
N LEU A 101 0.92 1.92 7.35
CA LEU A 101 0.52 1.71 8.74
C LEU A 101 1.53 2.40 9.67
N GLN A 102 1.02 3.29 10.52
CA GLN A 102 1.76 3.86 11.64
C GLN A 102 1.56 3.04 12.92
N GLY A 103 2.65 2.77 13.62
CA GLY A 103 2.68 2.03 14.88
C GLY A 103 3.20 0.60 14.74
N SER A 104 3.28 -0.08 15.89
CA SER A 104 3.86 -1.43 15.96
C SER A 104 3.01 -2.46 15.22
N LEU A 105 3.70 -3.31 14.47
CA LEU A 105 3.10 -4.45 13.81
C LEU A 105 3.02 -5.61 14.82
N SER A 106 1.81 -6.07 15.13
CA SER A 106 1.56 -7.31 15.86
C SER A 106 1.22 -8.44 14.89
N VAL A 107 1.25 -9.69 15.34
CA VAL A 107 0.84 -10.85 14.52
C VAL A 107 -0.58 -10.66 13.98
N ALA A 108 -1.54 -10.27 14.82
CA ALA A 108 -2.92 -10.01 14.39
C ALA A 108 -3.03 -8.88 13.34
N ARG A 109 -2.21 -7.83 13.47
CA ARG A 109 -2.15 -6.76 12.45
C ARG A 109 -1.52 -7.27 11.16
N LEU A 110 -0.46 -8.08 11.24
CA LEU A 110 0.16 -8.71 10.08
C LEU A 110 -0.82 -9.60 9.32
N ASP A 111 -1.62 -10.41 10.02
CA ASP A 111 -2.67 -11.23 9.40
C ASP A 111 -3.73 -10.38 8.71
N THR A 112 -4.08 -9.23 9.31
CA THR A 112 -4.95 -8.24 8.68
C THR A 112 -4.34 -7.69 7.39
N LEU A 113 -3.04 -7.37 7.38
CA LEU A 113 -2.34 -6.90 6.17
C LEU A 113 -2.36 -7.98 5.08
N PHE A 114 -2.10 -9.25 5.41
CA PHE A 114 -2.20 -10.35 4.44
C PHE A 114 -3.61 -10.55 3.89
N ALA A 115 -4.63 -10.41 4.74
CA ALA A 115 -6.01 -10.45 4.30
C ALA A 115 -6.32 -9.30 3.32
N CYS A 116 -5.84 -8.09 3.59
CA CYS A 116 -5.95 -6.95 2.68
C CYS A 116 -5.24 -7.23 1.35
N LEU A 117 -3.97 -7.66 1.38
CA LEU A 117 -3.16 -7.98 0.18
C LEU A 117 -3.85 -9.00 -0.72
N ARG A 118 -4.41 -10.06 -0.13
CA ARG A 118 -5.20 -11.09 -0.82
C ARG A 118 -6.48 -10.52 -1.43
N LYS A 119 -7.15 -9.62 -0.72
CA LYS A 119 -8.44 -9.06 -1.15
C LYS A 119 -8.28 -8.01 -2.26
N GLY A 120 -7.22 -7.22 -2.24
CA GLY A 120 -6.89 -6.21 -3.24
C GLY A 120 -7.10 -4.77 -2.77
N PRO A 121 -6.76 -3.78 -3.59
CA PRO A 121 -6.83 -2.36 -3.23
C PRO A 121 -8.26 -1.87 -3.01
N ILE A 122 -8.46 -0.89 -2.12
CA ILE A 122 -9.77 -0.26 -1.91
C ILE A 122 -10.19 0.54 -3.15
N ALA A 123 -9.26 1.27 -3.74
CA ALA A 123 -9.49 2.13 -4.88
C ALA A 123 -8.26 2.15 -5.78
N LEU A 124 -8.50 2.31 -7.07
CA LEU A 124 -7.49 2.63 -8.08
C LEU A 124 -7.86 3.96 -8.71
N PRO A 125 -7.21 5.06 -8.31
CA PRO A 125 -7.46 6.36 -8.93
C PRO A 125 -7.29 6.30 -10.46
N GLY A 126 -8.10 7.08 -11.20
CA GLY A 126 -7.95 7.18 -12.65
C GLY A 126 -6.63 7.84 -13.08
N ARG A 127 -6.45 8.04 -14.38
CA ARG A 127 -5.29 8.73 -14.96
C ARG A 127 -5.29 10.25 -14.78
N ARG A 128 -6.37 10.80 -14.22
CA ARG A 128 -6.43 12.21 -13.80
C ARG A 128 -5.70 12.34 -12.47
N LEU A 129 -4.71 13.24 -12.41
CA LEU A 129 -3.96 13.51 -11.19
C LEU A 129 -4.91 13.98 -10.06
N PRO A 130 -5.06 13.22 -8.95
CA PRO A 130 -5.73 13.73 -7.77
C PRO A 130 -4.88 14.83 -7.12
N GLN A 131 -5.54 15.84 -6.54
CA GLN A 131 -4.83 16.93 -5.82
C GLN A 131 -4.11 16.40 -4.57
N THR A 132 -4.72 15.46 -3.85
CA THR A 132 -4.12 14.74 -2.73
C THR A 132 -4.87 13.43 -2.51
N LEU A 133 -4.22 12.45 -1.89
CA LEU A 133 -4.90 11.27 -1.38
C LEU A 133 -5.35 11.52 0.05
N GLN A 134 -6.52 11.01 0.43
CA GLN A 134 -6.96 11.08 1.83
C GLN A 134 -6.40 9.89 2.60
N ALA A 135 -6.06 10.06 3.88
CA ALA A 135 -5.81 8.90 4.73
C ALA A 135 -7.12 8.11 4.89
N LEU A 136 -7.04 6.78 4.89
CA LEU A 136 -8.21 5.91 4.97
C LEU A 136 -8.35 5.36 6.38
N PRO A 137 -9.50 5.50 7.04
CA PRO A 137 -9.75 4.81 8.30
C PRO A 137 -9.50 3.31 8.19
N ILE A 138 -8.92 2.69 9.22
CA ILE A 138 -8.74 1.21 9.25
C ILE A 138 -10.11 0.51 9.14
N SER A 139 -11.17 1.12 9.67
CA SER A 139 -12.55 0.64 9.56
C SER A 139 -12.98 0.44 8.10
N THR A 140 -12.50 1.27 7.17
CA THR A 140 -12.75 1.14 5.71
C THR A 140 -12.27 -0.19 5.15
N PHE A 141 -11.26 -0.82 5.75
CA PHE A 141 -10.75 -2.13 5.30
C PHE A 141 -11.66 -3.29 5.74
N ARG A 142 -12.69 -3.03 6.55
CA ARG A 142 -13.73 -4.02 6.87
C ARG A 142 -14.82 -3.99 5.80
N GLY A 143 -15.08 -5.13 5.16
CA GLY A 143 -16.23 -5.27 4.25
C GLY A 143 -16.15 -4.51 2.92
N TYR A 144 -15.07 -3.79 2.60
CA TYR A 144 -14.96 -3.09 1.32
C TYR A 144 -15.06 -4.03 0.10
N ARG A 145 -15.50 -3.49 -1.04
CA ARG A 145 -15.38 -4.16 -2.33
C ARG A 145 -14.04 -3.74 -2.96
N PRO A 146 -13.16 -4.68 -3.34
CA PRO A 146 -11.86 -4.32 -3.92
C PRO A 146 -12.03 -3.75 -5.33
N ALA A 147 -11.20 -2.76 -5.67
CA ALA A 147 -11.18 -2.13 -6.99
C ALA A 147 -10.49 -2.98 -8.07
N ALA A 148 -9.60 -3.88 -7.66
CA ALA A 148 -8.95 -4.87 -8.50
C ALA A 148 -8.64 -6.12 -7.67
N PRO A 149 -8.40 -7.28 -8.29
CA PRO A 149 -8.04 -8.49 -7.55
C PRO A 149 -6.71 -8.30 -6.82
N GLY A 150 -6.64 -8.82 -5.59
CA GLY A 150 -5.41 -8.84 -4.81
C GLY A 150 -4.46 -9.97 -5.20
N VAL A 151 -3.45 -10.16 -4.35
CA VAL A 151 -2.42 -11.19 -4.51
C VAL A 151 -2.37 -12.01 -3.23
N ALA A 152 -2.56 -13.32 -3.36
CA ALA A 152 -2.49 -14.23 -2.23
C ALA A 152 -1.04 -14.49 -1.84
N VAL A 153 -0.70 -14.22 -0.58
CA VAL A 153 0.59 -14.59 0.00
C VAL A 153 0.54 -16.07 0.35
N SER A 154 1.54 -16.86 -0.06
CA SER A 154 1.55 -18.28 0.30
C SER A 154 1.63 -18.48 1.82
N THR A 155 1.06 -19.57 2.33
CA THR A 155 1.10 -19.89 3.77
C THR A 155 2.53 -19.92 4.30
N GLN A 156 3.48 -20.46 3.51
CA GLN A 156 4.89 -20.50 3.86
C GLN A 156 5.48 -19.09 4.09
N MET A 157 5.17 -18.14 3.19
CA MET A 157 5.62 -16.75 3.34
C MET A 157 4.95 -16.04 4.51
N GLN A 158 3.67 -16.32 4.77
CA GLN A 158 2.97 -15.77 5.92
C GLN A 158 3.60 -16.24 7.24
N LEU A 159 3.84 -17.54 7.38
CA LEU A 159 4.52 -18.13 8.55
C LEU A 159 5.93 -17.58 8.71
N HIS A 160 6.68 -17.42 7.61
CA HIS A 160 8.01 -16.82 7.64
C HIS A 160 7.98 -15.38 8.15
N ALA A 161 7.03 -14.56 7.71
CA ALA A 161 6.87 -13.19 8.19
C ALA A 161 6.51 -13.13 9.69
N GLN A 162 5.62 -14.02 10.14
CA GLN A 162 5.24 -14.11 11.55
C GLN A 162 6.43 -14.48 12.45
N ASP A 163 7.24 -15.49 12.07
CA ASP A 163 8.46 -15.86 12.80
C ASP A 163 9.45 -14.69 12.87
N ARG A 164 9.67 -13.99 11.74
CA ARG A 164 10.54 -12.80 11.73
C ARG A 164 10.05 -11.73 12.69
N LEU A 165 8.74 -11.44 12.67
CA LEU A 165 8.15 -10.44 13.55
C LEU A 165 8.30 -10.81 15.03
N GLN A 166 8.05 -12.08 15.38
CA GLN A 166 8.20 -12.59 16.76
C GLN A 166 9.65 -12.49 17.25
N ARG A 167 10.62 -12.68 16.36
CA ARG A 167 12.06 -12.49 16.65
C ARG A 167 12.52 -11.03 16.61
N GLY A 168 11.60 -10.07 16.44
CA GLY A 168 11.92 -8.64 16.35
C GLY A 168 12.69 -8.24 15.08
N ARG A 169 12.63 -9.05 14.02
CA ARG A 169 13.28 -8.80 12.73
C ARG A 169 12.31 -8.13 11.76
N ALA A 170 12.83 -7.19 10.96
CA ALA A 170 12.03 -6.51 9.94
C ALA A 170 11.51 -7.50 8.89
N ILE A 171 10.27 -7.29 8.44
CA ILE A 171 9.61 -8.10 7.40
C ILE A 171 9.70 -7.37 6.06
N HIS A 172 10.40 -7.97 5.10
CA HIS A 172 10.50 -7.48 3.72
C HIS A 172 10.07 -8.59 2.77
N LEU A 173 8.90 -8.46 2.16
CA LEU A 173 8.33 -9.43 1.22
C LEU A 173 7.94 -8.73 -0.08
N PHE A 174 8.24 -9.37 -1.21
CA PHE A 174 7.76 -9.04 -2.55
C PHE A 174 7.44 -10.35 -3.27
N TYR A 175 6.27 -10.45 -3.90
CA TYR A 175 5.78 -11.67 -4.54
C TYR A 175 4.70 -11.39 -5.58
#